data_AF-K0ZHX4-F1
#
_entry.id   AF-K0ZHX4-F1
#
_cell.length_a   1.000
_cell.length_b   1.000
_cell.length_c   1.000
_cell.angle_alpha   90.00
_cell.angle_beta   90.00
_cell.angle_gamma   90.00
#
_symmetry.space_group_name_H-M   'P 1'
#
loop_
_entity.id
_entity.type
_entity.pdbx_description
1 polymer ?
#
loop_
_entity_poly.entity_id
_entity_poly.type
_entity_poly.pdbx_seq_one_letter_code
_entity_poly.pdbx_strand_id
1 'polypeptide(L)' 'MVLFTGSTVEEAIQKGLKELDIPRMKAHIKVVS' A
#
# COMPACT_ATOMS: atom_id res chain seq x y z
N MET A 1 -1.71 6.14 -10.63
CA MET A 1 -2.24 5.40 -9.47
C MET A 1 -1.73 3.97 -9.59
N VAL A 2 -0.88 3.53 -8.67
CA VAL A 2 -0.40 2.14 -8.64
C VAL A 2 -1.32 1.36 -7.72
N LEU A 3 -1.79 0.19 -8.16
CA LEU A 3 -2.70 -0.66 -7.41
C LEU A 3 -1.90 -1.83 -6.83
N PHE A 4 -2.00 -2.01 -5.52
CA PHE A 4 -1.45 -3.16 -4.82
C PHE A 4 -2.60 -4.02 -4.31
N THR A 5 -2.46 -5.32 -4.49
CA THR A 5 -3.42 -6.33 -4.04
C THR A 5 -2.74 -7.28 -3.06
N GLY A 6 -3.52 -7.84 -2.16
CA GLY A 6 -3.09 -8.78 -1.13
C GLY A 6 -4.30 -9.53 -0.61
N SER A 7 -4.04 -10.58 0.18
CA SER A 7 -5.10 -11.36 0.83
C SER A 7 -5.82 -10.52 1.89
N THR A 8 -5.10 -9.54 2.47
CA THR A 8 -5.65 -8.51 3.34
C THR A 8 -5.21 -7.12 2.92
N VAL A 9 -5.92 -6.12 3.43
CA VAL A 9 -5.58 -4.70 3.20
C VAL A 9 -4.19 -4.37 3.76
N GLU A 10 -3.79 -4.93 4.92
CA GLU A 10 -2.46 -4.69 5.47
C GLU A 10 -1.35 -5.23 4.57
N GLU A 11 -1.56 -6.41 3.98
CA GLU A 11 -0.58 -7.04 3.09
C GLU A 11 -0.38 -6.18 1.84
N ALA A 12 -1.46 -5.73 1.22
CA ALA A 12 -1.42 -4.83 0.07
C ALA A 12 -0.69 -3.50 0.40
N ILE A 13 -0.96 -2.94 1.58
CA ILE A 13 -0.32 -1.70 2.05
C ILE A 13 1.18 -1.92 2.30
N GLN A 14 1.56 -2.97 3.03
CA GLN A 14 2.98 -3.24 3.30
C GLN A 14 3.77 -3.48 2.03
N LYS A 15 3.20 -4.25 1.09
CA LYS A 15 3.82 -4.53 -0.19
C LYS A 15 4.03 -3.24 -0.99
N GLY A 16 3.02 -2.38 -1.07
CA GLY A 16 3.12 -1.09 -1.75
C GLY A 16 4.12 -0.13 -1.11
N LEU A 17 4.14 -0.03 0.23
CA LEU A 17 5.08 0.84 0.94
C LEU A 17 6.53 0.37 0.80
N LYS A 18 6.76 -0.95 0.83
CA LYS A 18 8.09 -1.56 0.69
C LYS A 18 8.61 -1.42 -0.74
N GLU A 19 7.78 -1.63 -1.74
CA GLU A 19 8.18 -1.58 -3.15
C GLU A 19 8.43 -0.15 -3.64
N LEU A 20 7.71 0.82 -3.06
CA LEU A 20 7.88 2.24 -3.36
C LEU A 20 8.89 2.93 -2.42
N ASP A 21 9.46 2.20 -1.46
CA ASP A 21 10.39 2.70 -0.42
C ASP A 21 9.90 3.97 0.29
N ILE A 22 8.58 4.11 0.44
CA ILE A 22 7.97 5.27 1.09
C ILE A 22 7.60 4.91 2.52
N PRO A 23 7.98 5.75 3.50
CA PRO A 23 7.52 5.57 4.86
C PRO A 23 6.00 5.78 4.93
N ARG A 24 5.34 4.92 5.71
CA ARG A 24 3.88 4.89 5.90
C ARG A 24 3.29 6.25 6.30
N MET A 25 4.05 7.07 7.02
CA MET A 25 3.64 8.43 7.42
C MET A 25 3.55 9.43 6.27
N LYS A 26 4.20 9.17 5.12
CA LYS A 26 4.20 10.07 3.95
C LYS A 26 3.28 9.59 2.82
N ALA A 27 2.67 8.42 2.96
CA ALA A 27 1.84 7.82 1.93
C ALA A 27 0.35 8.15 2.15
N HIS A 28 -0.29 8.72 1.13
CA HIS A 28 -1.75 8.80 1.08
C HIS A 28 -2.32 7.51 0.47
N ILE A 29 -2.94 6.69 1.32
CA ILE A 29 -3.46 5.37 0.94
C ILE A 29 -4.97 5.48 0.75
N LYS A 30 -5.47 5.02 -0.39
CA LYS A 30 -6.90 4.86 -0.65
C LYS A 30 -7.21 3.39 -0.86
N VAL A 31 -8.00 2.82 0.05
CA VAL A 31 -8.50 1.45 -0.08
C VAL A 31 -9.65 1.47 -1.07
N VAL A 32 -9.54 0.67 -2.12
CA VAL A 32 -10.62 0.38 -3.07
C VAL A 32 -11.08 -1.05 -2.78
N SER A 33 -12.28 -1.19 -2.21
CA SER A 33 -12.94 -2.48 -1.98
C SER A 33 -13.58 -3.01 -3.25
#